data_AF-A0A161XFB3-F1
#
_entry.id   AF-A0A161XFB3-F1
#
_cell.length_a   1.000
_cell.length_b   1.000
_cell.length_c   1.000
_cell.angle_alpha   90.00
_cell.angle_beta   90.00
_cell.angle_gamma   90.00
#
_symmetry.space_group_name_H-M   'P 1'
#
loop_
_entity.id
_entity.type
_entity.pdbx_description
1 polymer ?
#
loop_
_entity_poly.entity_id
_entity_poly.type
_entity_poly.pdbx_seq_one_letter_code
_entity_poly.pdbx_strand_id
1 'polypeptide(L)'
;MGAVQLLVITFGVTIFWGGYVASTLWGWFVVPLGVMAISYWHAVGLICVVRLFVGVKGKERKETDTQDIEKEIVKEAPKYIIKAFTDPAFLLGIGALAHHFMK
;
A
#
# COMPACT_ATOMS: atom_id res chain seq x y z
N MET A 1 8.17 18.84 12.29
CA MET A 1 7.02 18.97 11.36
C MET A 1 7.15 18.09 10.12
N GLY A 2 8.36 17.84 9.60
CA GLY A 2 8.56 17.01 8.39
C GLY A 2 8.15 15.53 8.53
N ALA A 3 8.37 14.89 9.68
CA ALA A 3 8.02 13.47 9.87
C ALA A 3 6.51 13.19 9.74
N VAL A 4 5.67 14.09 10.26
CA VAL A 4 4.21 13.97 10.17
C VAL A 4 3.74 14.12 8.73
N GLN A 5 4.29 15.08 7.99
CA GLN A 5 3.98 15.27 6.57
C GLN A 5 4.37 14.05 5.73
N LEU A 6 5.54 13.46 5.99
CA LEU A 6 6.01 12.26 5.29
C LEU A 6 5.13 11.05 5.56
N LEU A 7 4.63 10.91 6.79
CA LEU A 7 3.68 9.87 7.16
C LEU A 7 2.35 10.07 6.43
N VAL A 8 1.79 11.28 6.42
CA VAL A 8 0.53 11.58 5.72
C VAL A 8 0.65 11.33 4.22
N ILE A 9 1.74 11.76 3.59
CA ILE A 9 1.99 11.53 2.15
C ILE A 9 2.10 10.03 1.86
N THR A 10 2.90 9.29 2.65
CA THR A 10 3.07 7.85 2.46
C THR A 10 1.75 7.10 2.67
N PHE A 11 0.98 7.49 3.69
CA PHE A 11 -0.32 6.92 3.97
C PHE A 11 -1.32 7.18 2.83
N GLY A 12 -1.38 8.41 2.33
CA GLY A 12 -2.22 8.76 1.18
C GLY A 12 -1.86 7.95 -0.06
N VAL A 13 -0.59 8.00 -0.47
CA VAL A 13 -0.11 7.28 -1.65
C VAL A 13 -0.43 5.79 -1.55
N THR A 14 -0.14 5.17 -0.41
CA THR A 14 -0.38 3.73 -0.23
C THR A 14 -1.86 3.34 -0.22
N ILE A 15 -2.78 4.24 0.14
CA ILE A 15 -4.22 3.99 0.14
C ILE A 15 -4.81 4.18 -1.25
N PHE A 16 -4.52 5.30 -1.91
CA PHE A 16 -5.06 5.59 -3.24
C PHE A 16 -4.47 4.65 -4.31
N TRP A 17 -3.17 4.41 -4.26
CA TRP A 17 -2.48 3.49 -5.17
C TRP A 17 -2.85 2.03 -4.87
N GLY A 18 -2.84 1.65 -3.59
CA GLY A 18 -3.29 0.32 -3.17
C GLY A 18 -4.74 0.06 -3.59
N GLY A 19 -5.63 1.05 -3.43
CA GLY A 19 -7.05 0.95 -3.75
C GLY A 19 -7.29 0.71 -5.22
N TYR A 20 -6.50 1.36 -6.09
CA TYR A 20 -6.52 1.11 -7.52
C TYR A 20 -6.14 -0.34 -7.83
N VAL A 21 -5.00 -0.79 -7.31
CA VAL A 21 -4.50 -2.17 -7.52
C VAL A 21 -5.49 -3.22 -7.02
N ALA A 22 -6.05 -3.01 -5.82
CA ALA A 22 -7.06 -3.91 -5.25
C ALA A 22 -8.34 -3.94 -6.08
N SER A 23 -8.81 -2.79 -6.58
CA SER A 23 -9.98 -2.73 -7.46
C SER A 23 -9.75 -3.47 -8.77
N THR A 24 -8.57 -3.32 -9.38
CA THR A 24 -8.21 -4.03 -10.62
C THR A 24 -8.09 -5.53 -10.40
N LEU A 25 -7.37 -5.97 -9.36
CA LEU A 25 -7.24 -7.38 -8.99
C LEU A 25 -8.61 -7.99 -8.66
N TRP A 26 -9.48 -7.26 -7.97
CA TRP A 26 -10.85 -7.72 -7.69
C TRP A 26 -11.63 -7.97 -8.97
N GLY A 27 -11.53 -7.05 -9.93
CA GLY A 27 -12.12 -7.21 -11.26
C GLY A 27 -11.62 -8.45 -12.00
N TRP A 28 -10.33 -8.77 -11.88
CA TRP A 28 -9.72 -9.90 -12.57
C TRP A 28 -9.94 -11.26 -11.91
N PHE A 29 -9.89 -11.33 -10.58
CA PHE A 29 -9.90 -12.60 -9.84
C PHE A 29 -11.20 -12.88 -9.10
N VAL A 30 -11.88 -11.83 -8.60
CA VAL A 30 -13.03 -12.00 -7.70
C VAL A 30 -14.36 -11.89 -8.45
N VAL A 31 -14.47 -11.00 -9.44
CA VAL A 31 -15.65 -10.92 -10.31
C VAL A 31 -15.94 -12.23 -11.09
N PRO A 32 -14.97 -12.95 -11.68
CA PRO A 32 -15.28 -14.21 -12.36
C PRO A 32 -15.78 -15.32 -11.42
N LEU A 33 -15.65 -15.17 -10.11
CA LEU A 33 -16.22 -16.08 -9.11
C LEU A 33 -17.71 -15.81 -8.82
N GLY A 34 -18.34 -14.88 -9.54
CA GLY A 34 -19.75 -14.50 -9.38
C GLY A 34 -20.00 -13.42 -8.33
N VAL A 35 -18.94 -12.77 -7.83
CA VAL A 35 -19.02 -11.69 -6.85
C VAL A 35 -19.22 -10.34 -7.57
N MET A 36 -19.99 -9.43 -6.97
CA MET A 36 -20.22 -8.09 -7.52
C MET A 36 -18.91 -7.29 -7.62
N ALA A 37 -18.77 -6.54 -8.72
CA ALA A 37 -17.64 -5.64 -8.92
C ALA A 37 -17.68 -4.51 -7.88
N ILE A 38 -16.57 -4.33 -7.15
CA ILE A 38 -16.42 -3.21 -6.22
C ILE A 38 -16.00 -1.94 -6.97
N SER A 39 -16.56 -0.80 -6.58
CA SER A 39 -16.10 0.49 -7.11
C SER A 39 -14.82 0.94 -6.40
N TYR A 40 -14.08 1.86 -7.03
CA TYR A 40 -12.81 2.39 -6.54
C TYR A 40 -12.86 2.84 -5.07
N TRP A 41 -13.92 3.55 -4.68
CA TRP A 41 -14.11 4.03 -3.30
C TRP A 41 -14.31 2.91 -2.28
N HIS A 42 -14.95 1.80 -2.68
CA HIS A 42 -15.08 0.62 -1.82
C HIS A 42 -13.74 -0.08 -1.64
N ALA A 43 -12.91 -0.18 -2.70
CA ALA A 43 -11.57 -0.76 -2.61
C ALA A 43 -10.65 0.06 -1.71
N VAL A 44 -10.72 1.39 -1.81
CA VAL A 44 -9.99 2.33 -0.94
C VAL A 44 -10.41 2.14 0.53
N GLY A 45 -11.71 2.09 0.81
CA GLY A 45 -12.23 1.83 2.15
C GLY A 45 -11.81 0.47 2.70
N LEU A 46 -11.86 -0.58 1.86
CA LEU A 46 -11.45 -1.93 2.23
C LEU A 46 -9.98 -1.98 2.65
N ILE A 47 -9.10 -1.27 1.95
CA ILE A 47 -7.68 -1.21 2.30
C ILE A 47 -7.44 -0.52 3.63
N CYS A 48 -8.18 0.54 3.93
CA CYS A 48 -8.11 1.18 5.25
C CYS A 48 -8.48 0.19 6.35
N VAL A 49 -9.55 -0.58 6.16
CA VAL A 49 -9.98 -1.61 7.10
C VAL A 49 -8.91 -2.70 7.23
N VAL A 50 -8.43 -3.26 6.11
CA VAL A 50 -7.38 -4.30 6.12
C VAL A 50 -6.13 -3.82 6.85
N ARG A 51 -5.69 -2.57 6.61
CA ARG A 51 -4.53 -2.01 7.32
C ARG A 51 -4.75 -1.88 8.83
N LEU A 52 -5.97 -1.53 9.23
CA LEU A 52 -6.33 -1.44 10.65
C LEU A 52 -6.26 -2.82 11.32
N PHE A 53 -6.69 -3.88 10.63
CA PHE A 53 -6.63 -5.25 11.13
C PHE A 53 -5.24 -5.89 11.08
N VAL A 54 -4.45 -5.61 10.04
CA VAL A 54 -3.10 -6.18 9.87
C VAL A 54 -2.08 -5.51 10.80
N GLY A 55 -2.38 -4.31 11.28
CA GLY A 55 -1.51 -3.56 12.19
C GLY A 55 -0.27 -3.00 11.50
N VAL A 56 0.21 -1.85 11.98
CA VAL A 56 1.50 -1.31 11.53
C VAL A 56 2.58 -2.16 12.18
N LYS A 57 3.24 -3.03 11.40
CA LYS A 57 4.35 -3.86 11.86
C LYS A 57 5.49 -2.93 12.31
N GLY A 58 5.52 -2.61 13.60
CA GLY A 58 6.48 -1.69 14.19
C GLY A 58 7.88 -2.26 14.08
N LYS A 59 8.72 -1.63 13.26
CA LYS A 59 10.16 -1.90 13.24
C LYS A 59 10.70 -1.41 14.60
N GLU A 60 11.36 -2.29 15.34
CA GLU A 60 11.83 -2.01 16.70
C GLU A 60 12.57 -0.67 16.78
N ARG A 61 12.12 0.17 17.71
CA ARG A 61 12.62 1.53 17.91
C ARG A 61 13.96 1.40 18.64
N LYS A 62 15.09 1.59 17.94
CA LYS A 62 16.36 1.85 18.62
C LYS A 62 16.25 3.23 19.27
N GLU A 63 16.64 3.30 20.54
CA GLU A 63 16.69 4.54 21.31
C GLU A 63 17.80 5.40 20.70
N THR A 64 17.39 6.38 19.89
CA THR A 64 18.26 7.18 19.05
C THR A 64 17.90 8.65 19.28
N ASP A 65 18.91 9.51 19.42
CA ASP A 65 18.75 10.94 19.71
C ASP A 65 17.87 11.66 18.67
N THR A 66 17.19 12.72 19.08
CA THR A 66 16.21 13.43 18.22
C THR A 66 16.83 13.93 16.91
N GLN A 67 18.12 14.29 16.91
CA GLN A 67 18.82 14.72 15.69
C GLN A 67 19.15 13.56 14.75
N ASP A 68 19.38 12.37 15.29
CA ASP A 68 19.65 11.16 14.50
C ASP A 68 18.35 10.59 13.91
N ILE A 69 17.21 10.76 14.60
CA ILE A 69 15.87 10.41 14.08
C ILE A 69 15.55 11.20 12.81
N GLU A 70 15.79 12.51 12.77
CA GLU A 70 15.48 13.31 11.57
C GLU A 70 16.32 12.86 10.36
N LYS A 71 17.60 12.56 10.57
CA LYS A 71 18.50 12.05 9.51
C LYS A 71 18.11 10.65 9.06
N GLU A 72 17.73 9.76 9.97
CA GLU A 72 17.23 8.43 9.61
C GLU A 72 15.91 8.51 8.83
N ILE A 73 14.99 9.38 9.21
CA ILE A 73 13.72 9.57 8.50
C ILE A 73 13.99 10.07 7.08
N VAL A 74 14.85 11.07 6.89
CA VAL A 74 15.18 11.59 5.55
C VAL A 74 15.89 10.53 4.71
N LYS A 75 16.75 9.71 5.32
CA LYS A 75 17.48 8.65 4.62
C LYS A 75 16.59 7.46 4.25
N GLU A 76 15.63 7.09 5.09
CA GLU A 76 14.74 5.95 4.87
C GLU A 76 13.46 6.34 4.11
N ALA A 77 13.07 7.61 4.09
CA ALA A 77 11.95 8.14 3.32
C ALA A 77 11.89 7.65 1.86
N PRO A 78 12.95 7.76 1.05
CA PRO A 78 12.91 7.27 -0.33
C PRO A 78 12.64 5.76 -0.39
N LYS A 79 13.16 4.99 0.56
CA LYS A 79 12.96 3.53 0.61
C LYS A 79 11.51 3.16 0.91
N TYR A 80 10.85 3.88 1.81
CA TYR A 80 9.43 3.67 2.11
C TYR A 80 8.53 4.06 0.95
N ILE A 81 8.82 5.18 0.28
CA ILE A 81 8.07 5.62 -0.90
C ILE A 81 8.24 4.61 -2.04
N ILE A 82 9.47 4.18 -2.33
CA ILE A 82 9.73 3.18 -3.37
C ILE A 82 8.96 1.89 -3.07
N LYS A 83 9.05 1.35 -1.84
CA LYS A 83 8.28 0.15 -1.46
C LYS A 83 6.77 0.33 -1.59
N ALA A 84 6.24 1.49 -1.20
CA ALA A 84 4.83 1.82 -1.32
C ALA A 84 4.32 1.74 -2.77
N PHE A 85 5.20 1.94 -3.76
CA PHE A 85 4.89 1.75 -5.17
C PHE A 85 5.20 0.33 -5.65
N THR A 86 6.37 -0.21 -5.30
CA THR A 86 6.84 -1.50 -5.82
C THR A 86 5.97 -2.66 -5.41
N ASP A 87 5.55 -2.75 -4.14
CA ASP A 87 4.74 -3.87 -3.65
C ASP A 87 3.39 -3.98 -4.42
N PRO A 88 2.56 -2.93 -4.46
CA PRO A 88 1.31 -2.97 -5.23
C PRO A 88 1.53 -3.07 -6.74
N ALA A 89 2.59 -2.45 -7.31
CA ALA A 89 2.88 -2.60 -8.74
C ALA A 89 3.29 -4.03 -9.09
N PHE A 90 4.05 -4.69 -8.22
CA PHE A 90 4.47 -6.08 -8.38
C PHE A 90 3.27 -7.03 -8.25
N LEU A 91 2.40 -6.80 -7.26
CA LEU A 91 1.12 -7.50 -7.12
C LEU A 91 0.25 -7.36 -8.37
N LEU A 92 0.15 -6.15 -8.92
CA LEU A 92 -0.59 -5.92 -10.16
C LEU A 92 0.05 -6.63 -11.35
N GLY A 93 1.39 -6.63 -11.45
CA GLY A 93 2.13 -7.33 -12.50
C GLY A 93 1.93 -8.85 -12.46
N ILE A 94 2.01 -9.46 -11.27
CA ILE A 94 1.69 -10.88 -11.08
C ILE A 94 0.22 -11.14 -11.42
N GLY A 95 -0.68 -10.28 -10.94
CA GLY A 95 -2.10 -10.38 -11.24
C GLY A 95 -2.41 -10.33 -12.73
N ALA A 96 -1.73 -9.46 -13.47
CA ALA A 96 -1.87 -9.33 -14.91
C ALA A 96 -1.36 -10.58 -15.65
N LEU A 97 -0.21 -11.12 -15.23
CA LEU A 97 0.31 -12.38 -15.77
C LEU A 97 -0.64 -13.55 -15.51
N ALA A 98 -1.12 -13.71 -14.27
CA ALA A 98 -2.05 -14.78 -13.92
C ALA A 98 -3.41 -14.63 -14.63
N HIS A 99 -3.94 -13.42 -14.79
CA HIS A 99 -5.11 -13.17 -15.62
C HIS A 99 -4.86 -13.53 -17.10
N HIS A 100 -3.65 -13.31 -17.61
CA HIS A 100 -3.30 -13.72 -18.97
C HIS A 100 -3.26 -15.24 -19.16
N PHE A 101 -2.85 -16.00 -18.13
CA PHE A 101 -2.86 -17.47 -18.14
C PHE A 101 -4.24 -18.10 -17.86
N MET A 102 -5.17 -17.37 -17.23
CA MET A 102 -6.54 -17.84 -16.94
C MET A 102 -7.57 -17.45 -18.01
N LYS A 103 -7.18 -16.71 -19.04
CA LYS A 103 -7.98 -16.48 -20.26
C LYS A 103 -7.80 -17.63 -21.24
#